data_AF-A0A1Y2K9C0-F1
#
_entry.id   AF-A0A1Y2K9C0-F1
#
_cell.length_a   1.000
_cell.length_b   1.000
_cell.length_c   1.000
_cell.angle_alpha   90.00
_cell.angle_beta   90.00
_cell.angle_gamma   90.00
#
_symmetry.space_group_name_H-M   'P 1'
#
loop_
_entity.id
_entity.type
_entity.pdbx_description
1 polymer ?
#
loop_
_entity_poly.entity_id
_entity_poly.type
_entity_poly.pdbx_seq_one_letter_code
_entity_poly.pdbx_strand_id
1 'polypeptide(L)'
;MEWEDGNPDNEDRVGLPVVRAKDVDGQPNGKVRIATLDDDPNEIFGVMSGTAILVGNTFEDEWAEKDLRDAYGRILTEPCVQLSWQDENGERVFYHEDRIPESVFIPDLIIDQDDPKPTTTDPETGKAVNMSERLYAVRRTRNSDGQPLMRNVQNPAYDASRAYIGRQYRPEWDVIGFLGQIHLRADVPVNPRWMKLQDAGEGVEVWLVR
;
A
#
# COMPACT_ATOMS: atom_id res chain seq x y z
N MET A 1 0.72 12.02 -6.77
CA MET A 1 -0.24 13.04 -6.26
C MET A 1 -1.51 12.94 -7.07
N GLU A 2 -2.64 13.39 -6.54
CA GLU A 2 -3.92 13.41 -7.25
C GLU A 2 -4.14 14.76 -7.95
N TRP A 3 -4.59 14.75 -9.20
CA TRP A 3 -4.94 15.92 -9.99
C TRP A 3 -6.29 16.53 -9.55
N GLU A 4 -6.36 17.85 -9.48
CA GLU A 4 -7.60 18.58 -9.17
C GLU A 4 -8.70 18.34 -10.22
N ASP A 5 -8.33 18.33 -11.49
CA ASP A 5 -9.23 18.09 -12.61
C ASP A 5 -9.49 16.60 -12.87
N GLY A 6 -8.75 15.72 -12.20
CA GLY A 6 -8.81 14.26 -12.41
C GLY A 6 -8.21 13.77 -13.73
N ASN A 7 -7.56 14.63 -14.52
CA ASN A 7 -7.00 14.33 -15.84
C ASN A 7 -7.95 13.49 -16.73
N PRO A 8 -9.16 14.01 -17.04
CA PRO A 8 -10.23 13.20 -17.65
C PRO A 8 -9.87 12.67 -19.05
N ASP A 9 -8.96 13.35 -19.75
CA ASP A 9 -8.51 12.99 -21.09
C ASP A 9 -7.23 12.13 -21.10
N ASN A 10 -6.74 11.72 -19.92
CA ASN A 10 -5.52 10.91 -19.76
C ASN A 10 -4.31 11.49 -20.50
N GLU A 11 -4.10 12.80 -20.34
CA GLU A 11 -3.02 13.54 -20.97
C GLU A 11 -1.65 13.11 -20.44
N ASP A 12 -0.63 13.06 -21.30
CA ASP A 12 0.75 13.00 -20.87
C ASP A 12 1.18 14.39 -20.36
N ARG A 13 1.38 14.48 -19.04
CA ARG A 13 1.75 15.71 -18.34
C ARG A 13 3.23 15.75 -17.94
N VAL A 14 4.06 14.79 -18.39
CA VAL A 14 5.49 14.73 -18.07
C VAL A 14 6.21 16.03 -18.42
N GLY A 15 7.07 16.47 -17.51
CA GLY A 15 7.85 17.71 -17.61
C GLY A 15 7.09 18.99 -17.28
N LEU A 16 5.81 18.91 -16.90
CA LEU A 16 5.06 20.07 -16.43
C LEU A 16 5.30 20.33 -14.94
N PRO A 17 5.55 21.60 -14.54
CA PRO A 17 5.65 22.00 -13.15
C PRO A 17 4.29 21.98 -12.46
N VAL A 18 4.27 21.72 -11.15
CA VAL A 18 3.03 21.64 -10.36
C VAL A 18 3.04 22.56 -9.15
N VAL A 19 1.85 23.05 -8.81
CA VAL A 19 1.52 23.77 -7.57
C VAL A 19 0.36 23.07 -6.84
N ARG A 20 0.12 23.45 -5.59
CA ARG A 20 -1.01 22.93 -4.81
C ARG A 20 -2.28 23.54 -5.35
N ALA A 21 -3.26 22.69 -5.63
CA ALA A 21 -4.62 23.14 -5.90
C ALA A 21 -5.23 23.75 -4.62
N LYS A 22 -6.10 24.73 -4.80
CA LYS A 22 -6.70 25.53 -3.72
C LYS A 22 -8.22 25.44 -3.80
N ASP A 23 -8.89 25.34 -2.66
CA ASP A 23 -10.35 25.39 -2.57
C ASP A 23 -10.89 26.83 -2.76
N VAL A 24 -12.21 26.99 -2.61
CA VAL A 24 -12.89 28.29 -2.78
C VAL A 24 -12.42 29.37 -1.81
N ASP A 25 -11.84 28.97 -0.67
CA ASP A 25 -11.31 29.85 0.37
C ASP A 25 -9.79 30.07 0.21
N GLY A 26 -9.20 29.54 -0.87
CA GLY A 26 -7.78 29.65 -1.18
C GLY A 26 -6.88 28.71 -0.38
N GLN A 27 -7.42 27.73 0.35
CA GLN A 27 -6.65 26.77 1.13
C GLN A 27 -6.27 25.54 0.29
N PRO A 28 -5.09 24.92 0.52
CA PRO A 28 -4.72 23.71 -0.19
C PRO A 28 -5.73 22.58 0.00
N ASN A 29 -6.26 22.03 -1.10
CA ASN A 29 -7.29 20.99 -1.07
C ASN A 29 -6.73 19.55 -1.10
N GLY A 30 -5.42 19.39 -0.99
CA GLY A 30 -4.73 18.10 -1.03
C GLY A 30 -4.43 17.57 -2.44
N LYS A 31 -4.87 18.27 -3.49
CA LYS A 31 -4.61 17.92 -4.89
C LYS A 31 -3.58 18.85 -5.52
N VAL A 32 -3.21 18.54 -6.77
CA VAL A 32 -2.27 19.32 -7.57
C VAL A 32 -2.90 19.81 -8.87
N ARG A 33 -2.33 20.89 -9.41
CA ARG A 33 -2.62 21.37 -10.76
C ARG A 33 -1.33 21.83 -11.44
N ILE A 34 -1.39 21.95 -12.76
CA ILE A 34 -0.29 22.50 -13.57
C ILE A 34 -0.03 23.96 -13.12
N ALA A 35 1.24 24.30 -12.96
CA ALA A 35 1.65 25.67 -12.66
C ALA A 35 1.55 26.55 -13.91
N THR A 36 1.12 27.78 -13.72
CA THR A 36 0.95 28.81 -14.75
C THR A 36 1.92 29.96 -14.51
N LEU A 37 2.05 30.86 -15.50
CA LEU A 37 2.90 32.04 -15.36
C LEU A 37 2.38 33.05 -14.33
N ASP A 38 1.11 32.95 -13.93
CA ASP A 38 0.49 33.81 -12.91
C ASP A 38 0.74 33.30 -11.48
N ASP A 39 1.22 32.07 -11.32
CA ASP A 39 1.56 31.51 -10.02
C ASP A 39 2.85 32.13 -9.45
N ASP A 40 2.94 32.27 -8.13
CA ASP A 40 4.22 32.59 -7.48
C ASP A 40 5.21 31.44 -7.76
N PRO A 41 6.35 31.70 -8.42
CA PRO A 41 7.34 30.66 -8.72
C PRO A 41 7.85 29.90 -7.49
N ASN A 42 7.75 30.49 -6.29
CA ASN A 42 8.13 29.83 -5.04
C ASN A 42 7.10 28.79 -4.55
N GLU A 43 5.86 28.83 -5.06
CA GLU A 43 4.84 27.81 -4.78
C GLU A 43 5.01 26.55 -5.64
N ILE A 44 5.81 26.61 -6.71
CA ILE A 44 6.14 25.47 -7.56
C ILE A 44 7.05 24.54 -6.77
N PHE A 45 6.58 23.32 -6.49
CA PHE A 45 7.26 22.41 -5.58
C PHE A 45 7.76 21.12 -6.23
N GLY A 46 7.39 20.87 -7.48
CA GLY A 46 7.80 19.65 -8.18
C GLY A 46 7.42 19.67 -9.65
N VAL A 47 7.78 18.60 -10.34
CA VAL A 47 7.57 18.42 -11.78
C VAL A 47 7.05 17.01 -12.03
N MET A 48 6.18 16.85 -13.01
CA MET A 48 5.76 15.54 -13.49
C MET A 48 6.95 14.73 -14.01
N SER A 49 7.25 13.61 -13.35
CA SER A 49 8.44 12.80 -13.65
C SER A 49 8.09 11.50 -14.37
N GLY A 50 8.63 11.32 -15.56
CA GLY A 50 8.59 10.05 -16.30
C GLY A 50 9.76 9.10 -15.96
N THR A 51 10.71 9.50 -15.10
CA THR A 51 11.96 8.77 -14.87
C THR A 51 12.29 8.60 -13.38
N ALA A 52 11.28 8.60 -12.52
CA ALA A 52 11.49 8.44 -11.08
C ALA A 52 12.04 7.04 -10.74
N ILE A 53 13.15 6.99 -10.00
CA ILE A 53 13.73 5.72 -9.50
C ILE A 53 13.15 5.28 -8.16
N LEU A 54 12.67 6.24 -7.36
CA LEU A 54 12.04 5.99 -6.07
C LEU A 54 10.68 6.68 -6.05
N VAL A 55 9.62 5.88 -5.99
CA VAL A 55 8.25 6.35 -5.90
C VAL A 55 7.66 5.80 -4.60
N GLY A 56 7.13 6.69 -3.76
CA GLY A 56 6.45 6.32 -2.52
C GLY A 56 4.94 6.52 -2.63
N ASN A 57 4.20 5.95 -1.69
CA ASN A 57 2.75 6.14 -1.58
C ASN A 57 1.96 5.69 -2.82
N THR A 58 2.41 4.63 -3.51
CA THR A 58 1.80 4.12 -4.75
C THR A 58 0.53 3.30 -4.47
N PHE A 59 0.53 2.51 -3.39
CA PHE A 59 -0.55 1.57 -3.06
C PHE A 59 -0.94 0.72 -4.27
N GLU A 60 -0.02 -0.14 -4.71
CA GLU A 60 -0.15 -0.90 -5.95
C GLU A 60 -1.12 -2.09 -5.81
N ASP A 61 -1.05 -2.81 -4.68
CA ASP A 61 -1.74 -4.10 -4.52
C ASP A 61 -2.94 -4.05 -3.55
N GLU A 62 -3.03 -3.00 -2.72
CA GLU A 62 -4.04 -2.91 -1.69
C GLU A 62 -4.65 -1.52 -1.63
N TRP A 63 -5.94 -1.46 -1.28
CA TRP A 63 -6.63 -0.19 -1.09
C TRP A 63 -5.88 0.67 -0.07
N ALA A 64 -5.63 1.93 -0.44
CA ALA A 64 -4.77 2.82 0.33
C ALA A 64 -5.17 2.96 1.81
N GLU A 65 -6.47 2.84 2.08
CA GLU A 65 -7.07 2.99 3.40
C GLU A 65 -7.60 1.66 3.97
N LYS A 66 -7.09 0.52 3.50
CA LYS A 66 -7.45 -0.81 4.01
C LYS A 66 -7.23 -0.94 5.51
N ASP A 67 -6.12 -0.40 6.01
CA ASP A 67 -5.76 -0.43 7.42
C ASP A 67 -5.91 0.96 8.06
N LEU A 68 -6.36 0.99 9.32
CA LEU A 68 -6.42 2.21 10.10
C LEU A 68 -5.02 2.73 10.41
N ARG A 69 -4.89 4.05 10.39
CA ARG A 69 -3.65 4.76 10.68
C ARG A 69 -3.87 5.78 11.78
N ASP A 70 -2.81 6.07 12.52
CA ASP A 70 -2.81 7.18 13.47
C ASP A 70 -2.63 8.54 12.76
N ALA A 71 -2.63 9.63 13.55
CA ALA A 71 -2.47 10.99 13.04
C ALA A 71 -1.13 11.25 12.33
N TYR A 72 -0.14 10.36 12.46
CA TYR A 72 1.15 10.43 11.79
C TYR A 72 1.22 9.51 10.55
N GLY A 73 0.12 8.83 10.19
CA GLY A 73 0.04 7.92 9.06
C GLY A 73 0.61 6.53 9.32
N ARG A 74 0.97 6.20 10.58
CA ARG A 74 1.49 4.87 10.94
C ARG A 74 0.33 3.90 11.08
N ILE A 75 0.49 2.68 10.57
CA ILE A 75 -0.53 1.64 10.68
C ILE A 75 -0.75 1.29 12.15
N LEU A 76 -2.01 1.25 12.58
CA LEU A 76 -2.40 0.76 13.89
C LEU A 76 -2.40 -0.77 13.89
N THR A 77 -1.88 -1.37 14.96
CA THR A 77 -1.86 -2.82 15.14
C THR A 77 -2.55 -3.24 16.43
N GLU A 78 -3.12 -4.44 16.42
CA GLU A 78 -3.81 -5.05 17.56
C GLU A 78 -3.34 -6.50 17.77
N PRO A 79 -3.36 -7.02 19.02
CA PRO A 79 -3.13 -8.43 19.27
C PRO A 79 -4.14 -9.30 18.53
N CYS A 80 -3.72 -10.44 17.99
CA CYS A 80 -4.61 -11.38 17.34
C CYS A 80 -4.30 -12.82 17.69
N VAL A 81 -5.29 -13.68 17.40
CA VAL A 81 -5.16 -15.13 17.46
C VAL A 81 -5.22 -15.66 16.04
N GLN A 82 -4.28 -16.54 15.69
CA GLN A 82 -4.24 -17.20 14.39
C GLN A 82 -4.52 -18.69 14.56
N LEU A 83 -5.44 -19.23 13.76
CA LEU A 83 -5.64 -20.66 13.60
C LEU A 83 -4.97 -21.13 12.31
N SER A 84 -4.37 -22.33 12.35
CA SER A 84 -3.77 -22.95 11.17
C SER A 84 -3.95 -24.46 11.15
N TRP A 85 -4.21 -25.03 9.99
CA TRP A 85 -4.40 -26.48 9.78
C TRP A 85 -4.05 -26.85 8.34
N GLN A 86 -3.99 -28.15 8.03
CA GLN A 86 -3.90 -28.60 6.64
C GLN A 86 -5.31 -28.79 6.06
N ASP A 87 -5.57 -28.23 4.88
CA ASP A 87 -6.81 -28.42 4.16
C ASP A 87 -6.93 -29.82 3.51
N GLU A 88 -8.00 -30.04 2.75
CA GLU A 88 -8.25 -31.31 2.04
C GLU A 88 -7.17 -31.63 1.00
N ASN A 89 -6.53 -30.61 0.42
CA ASN A 89 -5.43 -30.73 -0.54
C ASN A 89 -4.08 -30.97 0.18
N GLY A 90 -4.02 -30.79 1.50
CA GLY A 90 -2.80 -30.88 2.30
C GLY A 90 -2.02 -29.58 2.34
N GLU A 91 -2.59 -28.49 1.86
CA GLU A 91 -2.01 -27.16 1.96
C GLU A 91 -2.25 -26.60 3.35
N ARG A 92 -1.24 -25.92 3.90
CA ARG A 92 -1.40 -25.23 5.17
C ARG A 92 -2.18 -23.94 4.94
N VAL A 93 -3.31 -23.81 5.60
CA VAL A 93 -4.11 -22.58 5.62
C VAL A 93 -3.97 -21.87 6.97
N PHE A 94 -4.20 -20.55 6.95
CA PHE A 94 -4.10 -19.68 8.12
C PHE A 94 -5.25 -18.69 8.11
N TYR A 95 -5.90 -18.54 9.25
CA TYR A 95 -6.94 -17.52 9.45
C TYR A 95 -6.77 -16.84 10.80
N HIS A 96 -7.24 -15.61 10.92
CA HIS A 96 -7.47 -15.03 12.24
C HIS A 96 -8.74 -15.64 12.84
N GLU A 97 -8.67 -16.05 14.10
CA GLU A 97 -9.75 -16.79 14.81
C GLU A 97 -11.12 -16.09 14.71
N ASP A 98 -11.11 -14.76 14.74
CA ASP A 98 -12.29 -13.88 14.68
C ASP A 98 -12.65 -13.39 13.26
N ARG A 99 -11.90 -13.81 12.23
CA ARG A 99 -12.13 -13.43 10.82
C ARG A 99 -12.14 -14.64 9.88
N ILE A 100 -12.59 -15.78 10.37
CA ILE A 100 -12.76 -16.99 9.56
C ILE A 100 -14.07 -16.86 8.77
N PRO A 101 -14.05 -16.93 7.42
CA PRO A 101 -15.27 -16.90 6.62
C PRO A 101 -16.20 -18.07 7.00
N GLU A 102 -17.51 -17.84 7.00
CA GLU A 102 -18.51 -18.87 7.35
C GLU A 102 -18.43 -20.12 6.46
N SER A 103 -17.92 -19.99 5.23
CA SER A 103 -17.75 -21.10 4.29
C SER A 103 -16.53 -21.98 4.57
N VAL A 104 -15.67 -21.60 5.54
CA VAL A 104 -14.43 -22.32 5.85
C VAL A 104 -14.68 -23.34 6.94
N PHE A 105 -14.40 -24.61 6.65
CA PHE A 105 -14.46 -25.68 7.62
C PHE A 105 -13.19 -25.72 8.47
N ILE A 106 -13.37 -25.68 9.79
CA ILE A 106 -12.30 -25.75 10.78
C ILE A 106 -12.35 -27.14 11.42
N PRO A 107 -11.19 -27.80 11.67
CA PRO A 107 -11.15 -29.02 12.47
C PRO A 107 -11.73 -28.80 13.88
N ASP A 108 -12.53 -29.76 14.37
CA ASP A 108 -13.15 -29.69 15.71
C ASP A 108 -12.12 -29.66 16.84
N LEU A 109 -10.98 -30.34 16.64
CA LEU A 109 -9.88 -30.35 17.61
C LEU A 109 -8.97 -29.14 17.38
N ILE A 110 -8.90 -28.25 18.36
CA ILE A 110 -7.99 -27.11 18.38
C ILE A 110 -7.01 -27.29 19.55
N ILE A 111 -5.71 -27.22 19.27
CA ILE A 111 -4.65 -27.24 20.29
C ILE A 111 -3.94 -25.89 20.34
N ASP A 112 -3.46 -25.47 21.51
CA ASP A 112 -2.60 -24.30 21.57
C ASP A 112 -1.20 -24.63 21.02
N GLN A 113 -0.50 -23.63 20.48
CA GLN A 113 0.84 -23.75 19.89
C GLN A 113 1.85 -24.49 20.77
N ASP A 114 1.75 -24.29 22.09
CA ASP A 114 2.70 -24.82 23.07
C ASP A 114 2.32 -26.23 23.56
N ASP A 115 1.13 -26.71 23.21
CA ASP A 115 0.67 -28.03 23.58
C ASP A 115 1.33 -29.12 22.72
N PRO A 116 1.55 -30.33 23.28
CA PRO A 116 2.04 -31.45 22.50
C PRO A 116 1.05 -31.78 21.37
N LYS A 117 1.60 -32.03 20.17
CA LYS A 117 0.78 -32.45 19.02
C LYS A 117 -0.02 -33.72 19.36
N PRO A 118 -1.30 -33.79 18.94
CA PRO A 118 -2.14 -34.94 19.24
C PRO A 118 -1.60 -36.19 18.56
N THR A 119 -1.84 -37.33 19.21
CA THR A 119 -1.47 -38.65 18.71
C THR A 119 -2.73 -39.51 18.57
N THR A 120 -2.64 -40.53 17.72
CA THR A 120 -3.65 -41.58 17.57
C THR A 120 -2.98 -42.94 17.72
N THR A 121 -3.78 -43.99 17.94
CA THR A 121 -3.27 -45.37 18.04
C THR A 121 -3.28 -46.02 16.67
N ASP A 122 -2.12 -46.54 16.26
CA ASP A 122 -2.00 -47.37 15.07
C ASP A 122 -2.77 -48.69 15.27
N PRO A 123 -3.78 -49.00 14.44
CA PRO A 123 -4.59 -50.20 14.60
C PRO A 123 -3.82 -51.51 14.35
N GLU A 124 -2.70 -51.49 13.63
CA GLU A 124 -1.89 -52.68 13.35
C GLU A 124 -0.85 -52.93 14.45
N THR A 125 -0.21 -51.87 14.94
CA THR A 125 0.92 -51.97 15.88
C THR A 125 0.56 -51.65 17.32
N GLY A 126 -0.59 -51.03 17.57
CA GLY A 126 -1.03 -50.57 18.89
C GLY A 126 -0.22 -49.42 19.48
N LYS A 127 0.72 -48.83 18.71
CA LYS A 127 1.59 -47.74 19.16
C LYS A 127 0.94 -46.38 18.92
N ALA A 128 1.33 -45.40 19.74
CA ALA A 128 0.99 -44.00 19.49
C ALA A 128 1.77 -43.46 18.29
N VAL A 129 1.06 -42.86 17.34
CA VAL A 129 1.60 -42.18 16.17
C VAL A 129 1.02 -40.79 16.07
N ASN A 130 1.71 -39.85 15.43
CA ASN A 130 1.22 -38.48 15.27
C ASN A 130 -0.11 -38.48 14.48
N MET A 131 -1.07 -37.71 14.97
CA MET A 131 -2.31 -37.47 14.24
C MET A 131 -2.02 -36.65 12.99
N SER A 132 -2.78 -36.88 11.92
CA SER A 132 -2.70 -36.05 10.71
C SER A 132 -3.07 -34.60 11.03
N GLU A 133 -2.29 -33.64 10.51
CA GLU A 133 -2.52 -32.20 10.72
C GLU A 133 -3.75 -31.65 9.96
N ARG A 134 -4.47 -32.53 9.26
CA ARG A 134 -5.81 -32.27 8.71
C ARG A 134 -6.93 -32.43 9.74
N LEU A 135 -6.65 -33.15 10.83
CA LEU A 135 -7.66 -33.51 11.84
C LEU A 135 -7.66 -32.56 13.04
N TYR A 136 -6.75 -31.59 13.08
CA TYR A 136 -6.70 -30.60 14.14
C TYR A 136 -6.17 -29.26 13.63
N ALA A 137 -6.57 -28.18 14.29
CA ALA A 137 -6.01 -26.86 14.10
C ALA A 137 -5.05 -26.48 15.24
N VAL A 138 -4.05 -25.68 14.92
CA VAL A 138 -3.12 -25.09 15.87
C VAL A 138 -3.49 -23.63 16.09
N ARG A 139 -3.74 -23.28 17.35
CA ARG A 139 -4.04 -21.94 17.82
C ARG A 139 -2.78 -21.23 18.28
N ARG A 140 -2.49 -20.08 17.68
CA ARG A 140 -1.27 -19.30 17.90
C ARG A 140 -1.62 -17.91 18.40
N THR A 141 -1.01 -17.51 19.50
CA THR A 141 -1.18 -16.15 20.08
C THR A 141 0.14 -15.37 20.20
N ARG A 142 1.28 -15.99 19.90
CA ARG A 142 2.62 -15.41 20.08
C ARG A 142 3.58 -15.74 18.94
N ASN A 143 4.59 -14.88 18.77
CA ASN A 143 5.72 -15.08 17.88
C ASN A 143 6.73 -16.07 18.48
N SER A 144 7.73 -16.49 17.69
CA SER A 144 8.84 -17.32 18.17
C SER A 144 9.57 -16.72 19.38
N ASP A 145 9.58 -15.39 19.45
CA ASP A 145 10.27 -14.62 20.49
C ASP A 145 9.39 -14.38 21.73
N GLY A 146 8.22 -15.04 21.81
CA GLY A 146 7.29 -14.97 22.95
C GLY A 146 6.43 -13.70 23.01
N GLN A 147 6.65 -12.72 22.12
CA GLN A 147 5.80 -11.54 22.01
C GLN A 147 4.40 -11.89 21.45
N PRO A 148 3.34 -11.14 21.81
CA PRO A 148 2.01 -11.32 21.22
C PRO A 148 2.06 -11.26 19.69
N LEU A 149 1.28 -12.11 19.05
CA LEU A 149 1.04 -12.01 17.62
C LEU A 149 0.18 -10.75 17.38
N MET A 150 0.61 -9.90 16.45
CA MET A 150 -0.06 -8.64 16.13
C MET A 150 -0.55 -8.69 14.68
N ARG A 151 -1.64 -7.99 14.38
CA ARG A 151 -2.11 -7.73 13.01
C ARG A 151 -2.45 -6.25 12.82
N ASN A 152 -2.61 -5.82 11.58
CA ASN A 152 -3.11 -4.48 11.27
C ASN A 152 -4.60 -4.37 11.63
N VAL A 153 -4.97 -3.22 12.21
CA VAL A 153 -6.38 -2.90 12.47
C VAL A 153 -7.02 -2.52 11.14
N GLN A 154 -8.04 -3.25 10.73
CA GLN A 154 -8.72 -3.02 9.46
C GLN A 154 -9.63 -1.80 9.57
N ASN A 155 -9.66 -0.99 8.53
CA ASN A 155 -10.59 0.12 8.43
C ASN A 155 -12.03 -0.41 8.29
N PRO A 156 -12.98 0.00 9.16
CA PRO A 156 -14.38 -0.42 9.04
C PRO A 156 -15.04 -0.02 7.72
N ALA A 157 -14.52 0.99 7.03
CA ALA A 157 -14.98 1.41 5.72
C ALA A 157 -14.41 0.54 4.56
N TYR A 158 -13.47 -0.36 4.85
CA TYR A 158 -12.92 -1.27 3.85
C TYR A 158 -13.93 -2.35 3.48
N ASP A 159 -14.15 -2.47 2.18
CA ASP A 159 -14.97 -3.52 1.59
C ASP A 159 -14.07 -4.43 0.74
N ALA A 160 -13.81 -5.63 1.25
CA ALA A 160 -12.96 -6.61 0.59
C ALA A 160 -13.57 -7.17 -0.72
N SER A 161 -14.87 -7.00 -0.95
CA SER A 161 -15.53 -7.44 -2.18
C SER A 161 -15.28 -6.52 -3.37
N ARG A 162 -14.83 -5.27 -3.10
CA ARG A 162 -14.54 -4.29 -4.15
C ARG A 162 -13.13 -4.47 -4.66
N ALA A 163 -13.01 -4.75 -5.95
CA ALA A 163 -11.73 -4.73 -6.64
C ALA A 163 -11.09 -3.34 -6.54
N TYR A 164 -9.82 -3.32 -6.16
CA TYR A 164 -9.04 -2.09 -6.06
C TYR A 164 -8.23 -1.88 -7.35
N ILE A 165 -8.23 -0.65 -7.86
CA ILE A 165 -7.39 -0.24 -8.99
C ILE A 165 -6.25 0.61 -8.43
N GLY A 166 -5.02 0.11 -8.56
CA GLY A 166 -3.80 0.79 -8.14
C GLY A 166 -3.68 2.19 -8.75
N ARG A 167 -3.05 3.12 -8.03
CA ARG A 167 -2.92 4.53 -8.46
C ARG A 167 -2.22 4.66 -9.82
N GLN A 168 -1.28 3.78 -10.13
CA GLN A 168 -0.55 3.74 -11.39
C GLN A 168 -1.44 3.47 -12.63
N TYR A 169 -2.66 2.96 -12.43
CA TYR A 169 -3.62 2.70 -13.50
C TYR A 169 -4.77 3.71 -13.52
N ARG A 170 -4.69 4.76 -12.72
CA ARG A 170 -5.75 5.75 -12.54
C ARG A 170 -5.29 7.12 -13.03
N PRO A 171 -5.95 7.72 -14.04
CA PRO A 171 -5.47 8.94 -14.69
C PRO A 171 -5.42 10.14 -13.74
N GLU A 172 -6.24 10.14 -12.68
CA GLU A 172 -6.21 11.19 -11.68
C GLU A 172 -4.96 11.14 -10.79
N TRP A 173 -4.13 10.09 -10.86
CA TRP A 173 -2.91 9.93 -10.07
C TRP A 173 -1.65 9.95 -10.90
N ASP A 174 -0.63 10.63 -10.39
CA ASP A 174 0.56 10.89 -11.19
C ASP A 174 1.84 11.09 -10.35
N VAL A 175 3.00 10.86 -10.95
CA VAL A 175 4.30 10.87 -10.24
C VAL A 175 4.93 12.26 -10.25
N ILE A 176 5.06 12.87 -9.07
CA ILE A 176 5.74 14.16 -8.91
C ILE A 176 7.17 13.93 -8.45
N GLY A 177 8.13 14.42 -9.23
CA GLY A 177 9.53 14.51 -8.84
C GLY A 177 9.77 15.72 -7.94
N PHE A 178 10.28 15.46 -6.74
CA PHE A 178 10.56 16.49 -5.72
C PHE A 178 12.06 16.78 -5.55
N LEU A 179 12.93 15.94 -6.11
CA LEU A 179 14.36 16.01 -5.89
C LEU A 179 15.10 15.29 -7.03
N GLY A 180 16.25 15.83 -7.41
CA GLY A 180 17.17 15.20 -8.36
C GLY A 180 17.18 15.87 -9.73
N GLN A 181 17.72 15.17 -10.73
CA GLN A 181 17.74 15.63 -12.11
C GLN A 181 16.43 15.24 -12.79
N ILE A 182 15.65 16.24 -13.23
CA ILE A 182 14.32 16.03 -13.80
C ILE A 182 14.24 16.75 -15.15
N HIS A 183 13.56 16.13 -16.10
CA HIS A 183 13.26 16.71 -17.42
C HIS A 183 12.03 17.60 -17.31
N LEU A 184 12.14 18.85 -17.75
CA LEU A 184 11.07 19.84 -17.80
C LEU A 184 10.81 20.23 -19.26
N ARG A 185 9.57 20.56 -19.60
CA ARG A 185 9.29 21.23 -20.88
C ARG A 185 9.89 22.64 -20.86
N ALA A 186 10.39 23.10 -21.99
CA ALA A 186 10.89 24.47 -22.13
C ALA A 186 9.74 25.48 -21.98
N ASP A 187 10.09 26.72 -21.61
CA ASP A 187 9.18 27.86 -21.49
C ASP A 187 8.04 27.73 -20.45
N VAL A 188 8.13 26.74 -19.54
CA VAL A 188 7.23 26.60 -18.39
C VAL A 188 7.76 27.40 -17.18
N PRO A 189 6.89 27.82 -16.24
CA PRO A 189 7.36 28.48 -15.02
C PRO A 189 8.22 27.52 -14.17
N VAL A 190 9.31 28.04 -13.60
CA VAL A 190 10.27 27.26 -12.81
C VAL A 190 10.50 27.89 -11.45
N ASN A 191 10.72 27.06 -10.44
CA ASN A 191 11.10 27.56 -9.12
C ASN A 191 12.51 28.18 -9.19
N PRO A 192 12.71 29.42 -8.68
CA PRO A 192 13.99 30.12 -8.78
C PRO A 192 15.15 29.44 -8.02
N ARG A 193 14.88 28.45 -7.18
CA ARG A 193 15.91 27.68 -6.45
C ARG A 193 16.47 26.51 -7.26
N TRP A 194 15.79 26.10 -8.33
CA TRP A 194 16.24 25.03 -9.21
C TRP A 194 17.34 25.52 -10.14
N MET A 195 18.16 24.59 -10.61
CA MET A 195 19.31 24.90 -11.46
C MET A 195 19.19 24.18 -12.80
N LYS A 196 19.12 24.94 -13.90
CA LYS A 196 19.21 24.36 -15.24
C LYS A 196 20.59 23.73 -15.41
N LEU A 197 20.62 22.48 -15.85
CA LEU A 197 21.86 21.74 -16.10
C LEU A 197 22.22 21.78 -17.58
N GLN A 198 21.28 21.44 -18.44
CA GLN A 198 21.48 21.41 -19.90
C GLN A 198 20.14 21.42 -20.65
N ASP A 199 20.19 21.80 -21.91
CA ASP A 199 19.12 21.51 -22.87
C ASP A 199 19.19 20.03 -23.26
N ALA A 200 18.05 19.34 -23.24
CA ALA A 200 17.94 17.93 -23.65
C ALA A 200 17.55 17.76 -25.13
N GLY A 201 17.18 18.85 -25.80
CA GLY A 201 16.62 18.85 -27.14
C GLY A 201 15.09 18.74 -27.13
N GLU A 202 14.46 18.92 -28.31
CA GLU A 202 13.01 18.72 -28.51
C GLU A 202 12.11 19.56 -27.58
N GLY A 203 12.57 20.75 -27.17
CA GLY A 203 11.83 21.59 -26.23
C GLY A 203 11.81 21.04 -24.80
N VAL A 204 12.83 20.26 -24.43
CA VAL A 204 13.02 19.72 -23.07
C VAL A 204 14.34 20.21 -22.49
N GLU A 205 14.33 20.50 -21.20
CA GLU A 205 15.46 20.96 -20.41
C GLU A 205 15.67 20.03 -19.21
N VAL A 206 16.92 19.79 -18.82
CA VAL A 206 17.23 19.05 -17.58
C VAL A 206 17.54 20.03 -16.46
N TRP A 207 16.85 19.87 -15.34
CA TRP A 207 16.98 20.71 -14.15
C TRP A 207 17.32 19.89 -12.91
N LEU A 208 18.14 20.47 -12.04
CA LEU A 208 18.34 19.98 -10.68
C LEU A 208 17.30 20.62 -9.75
N VAL A 209 16.36 19.80 -9.30
CA VAL A 209 15.36 20.12 -8.27
C VAL A 209 15.94 19.80 -6.90
N ARG A 210 15.91 20.77 -5.97
CA ARG A 210 16.54 20.70 -4.63
C ARG A 210 15.91 21.68 -3.64
#